data_AF-A0A6M0S7B2-F1
#
_entry.id   AF-A0A6M0S7B2-F1
#
_cell.length_a   1.000
_cell.length_b   1.000
_cell.length_c   1.000
_cell.angle_alpha   90.00
_cell.angle_beta   90.00
_cell.angle_gamma   90.00
#
_symmetry.space_group_name_H-M   'P 1'
#
loop_
_entity.id
_entity.type
_entity.pdbx_description
1 polymer ?
#
loop_
_entity_poly.entity_id
_entity_poly.type
_entity_poly.pdbx_seq_one_letter_code
_entity_poly.pdbx_strand_id
1 'polypeptide(L)' 'MAMQLKVPSIVCDGCADTITKAITELDSDAKVNVNVETKEVSTETSASESAVREAITAKGHTVE' A
#
# COMPACT_ATOMS: atom_id res chain seq x y z
N MET A 1 -5.67 0.61 -12.65
CA MET A 1 -5.59 2.06 -12.40
C MET A 1 -4.34 2.34 -11.59
N ALA A 2 -3.64 3.44 -11.87
CA ALA A 2 -2.49 3.88 -11.08
C ALA A 2 -2.96 4.86 -10.00
N MET A 3 -2.56 4.66 -8.75
CA MET A 3 -2.88 5.54 -7.63
C MET A 3 -1.68 5.69 -6.69
N GLN A 4 -1.69 6.77 -5.90
CA GLN A 4 -0.67 7.06 -4.91
C GLN A 4 -1.34 7.42 -3.59
N LEU A 5 -0.88 6.78 -2.51
CA LEU A 5 -1.41 6.94 -1.17
C LEU A 5 -0.29 7.37 -0.22
N LYS A 6 -0.60 8.28 0.70
CA LYS A 6 0.33 8.69 1.75
C LYS A 6 0.11 7.78 2.96
N VAL A 7 1.18 7.17 3.45
CA VAL A 7 1.13 6.20 4.55
C VAL A 7 2.18 6.57 5.60
N PRO A 8 1.94 7.61 6.43
CA PRO A 8 2.93 8.16 7.36
C PRO A 8 3.43 7.15 8.41
N SER A 9 2.67 6.08 8.64
CA SER A 9 3.02 5.01 9.59
C SER A 9 4.13 4.05 9.10
N ILE A 10 4.56 4.14 7.85
CA ILE A 10 5.68 3.32 7.34
C ILE A 10 6.98 3.80 7.99
N VAL A 11 7.72 2.94 8.68
CA VAL A 11 8.97 3.34 9.36
C VAL A 11 10.19 2.50 8.99
N CYS A 12 10.00 1.34 8.36
CA CYS A 12 11.07 0.45 7.95
C CYS A 12 10.68 -0.36 6.71
N ASP A 13 11.66 -1.04 6.11
CA ASP A 13 11.44 -1.94 4.96
C ASP A 13 10.44 -3.06 5.28
N GLY A 14 10.40 -3.55 6.52
CA GLY A 14 9.40 -4.54 6.95
C GLY A 14 7.95 -4.03 6.85
N CYS A 15 7.72 -2.71 7.04
CA CYS A 15 6.41 -2.10 6.79
C CYS A 15 6.11 -2.08 5.28
N ALA A 16 7.10 -1.79 4.45
CA ALA A 16 6.96 -1.80 2.99
C ALA A 16 6.60 -3.19 2.46
N ASP A 17 7.27 -4.23 2.94
CA ASP A 17 6.93 -5.63 2.64
C ASP A 17 5.50 -5.99 3.05
N THR A 18 5.09 -5.57 4.26
CA THR A 18 3.76 -5.87 4.80
C THR A 18 2.65 -5.23 3.95
N ILE A 19 2.84 -3.98 3.55
CA ILE A 19 1.92 -3.25 2.68
C ILE A 19 1.87 -3.88 1.29
N THR A 20 3.04 -4.20 0.72
CA THR A 20 3.14 -4.85 -0.58
C THR A 20 2.36 -6.15 -0.59
N LYS A 21 2.56 -7.01 0.41
CA LYS A 21 1.81 -8.26 0.57
C LYS A 21 0.31 -8.03 0.69
N ALA A 22 -0.12 -7.06 1.49
CA ALA A 22 -1.55 -6.77 1.67
C ALA A 22 -2.25 -6.42 0.35
N ILE A 23 -1.57 -5.65 -0.50
CA ILE A 23 -2.12 -5.21 -1.79
C ILE A 23 -2.03 -6.33 -2.82
N THR A 24 -0.98 -7.15 -2.82
CA THR A 24 -0.87 -8.34 -3.67
C THR A 24 -1.86 -9.45 -3.28
N GLU A 25 -2.20 -9.58 -1.99
CA GLU A 25 -3.27 -10.48 -1.51
C GLU A 25 -4.65 -10.03 -2.01
N LEU A 26 -4.87 -8.72 -2.15
CA LEU A 26 -6.09 -8.14 -2.70
C LEU A 26 -6.18 -8.30 -4.22
N ASP A 27 -5.07 -8.07 -4.92
CA ASP A 27 -4.93 -8.18 -6.37
C ASP A 27 -3.54 -8.71 -6.71
N SER A 28 -3.47 -9.97 -7.13
CA SER A 28 -2.20 -10.66 -7.40
C SER A 28 -1.44 -10.10 -8.59
N ASP A 29 -2.10 -9.36 -9.49
CA ASP A 29 -1.49 -8.67 -10.61
C ASP A 29 -1.09 -7.22 -10.27
N ALA A 30 -1.32 -6.77 -9.03
CA ALA A 30 -1.00 -5.42 -8.60
C ALA A 30 0.51 -5.18 -8.59
N LYS A 31 0.92 -4.06 -9.19
CA LYS A 31 2.28 -3.55 -9.03
C LYS A 31 2.29 -2.57 -7.87
N VAL A 32 3.17 -2.81 -6.90
CA VAL A 32 3.26 -2.00 -5.69
C VAL A 32 4.67 -1.47 -5.56
N ASN A 33 4.80 -0.16 -5.34
CA ASN A 33 6.05 0.48 -5.02
C ASN A 33 5.86 1.29 -3.74
N VAL A 34 6.66 0.97 -2.72
CA VAL A 34 6.61 1.64 -1.43
C VAL A 34 7.89 2.45 -1.24
N ASN A 35 7.74 3.75 -1.01
CA ASN A 35 8.83 4.63 -0.65
C ASN A 35 8.78 4.92 0.86
N VAL A 36 9.71 4.31 1.61
CA VAL A 36 9.83 4.48 3.06
C VAL A 36 10.32 5.89 3.43
N GLU A 37 11.13 6.53 2.58
CA GLU A 37 11.65 7.88 2.83
C GLU A 37 10.53 8.93 2.70
N THR A 38 9.77 8.86 1.60
CA THR A 38 8.67 9.81 1.35
C THR A 38 7.36 9.40 2.02
N LYS A 39 7.26 8.18 2.58
CA LYS A 39 6.01 7.62 3.17
C LYS A 39 4.89 7.48 2.15
N GLU A 40 5.22 7.07 0.94
CA GLU A 40 4.28 6.98 -0.17
C GLU A 40 4.19 5.55 -0.70
N VAL A 41 2.98 5.18 -1.10
CA VAL A 41 2.67 3.89 -1.70
C VAL A 41 2.04 4.16 -3.05
N SER A 42 2.75 3.80 -4.11
CA SER A 42 2.25 3.86 -5.49
C SER A 42 1.80 2.47 -5.89
N THR A 43 0.60 2.34 -6.45
CA THR A 43 0.07 1.06 -6.90
C THR A 43 -0.57 1.15 -8.27
N GLU A 44 -0.36 0.12 -9.09
CA GLU A 44 -1.14 -0.15 -10.29
C GLU A 44 -1.96 -1.40 -10.03
N THR A 45 -3.27 -1.27 -9.84
CA THR A 45 -4.18 -2.37 -9.49
C THR A 45 -5.53 -2.21 -10.15
N SER A 46 -6.27 -3.31 -10.33
CA SER A 46 -7.69 -3.26 -10.72
C SER A 46 -8.63 -3.00 -9.54
N ALA A 47 -8.13 -3.07 -8.29
CA ALA A 47 -8.89 -2.77 -7.09
C ALA A 47 -9.24 -1.27 -7.00
N SER A 48 -10.31 -0.96 -6.26
CA SER A 48 -10.69 0.41 -5.96
C SER A 48 -9.75 1.00 -4.90
N GLU A 49 -9.59 2.33 -4.90
CA GLU A 49 -8.76 3.01 -3.90
C GLU A 49 -9.22 2.70 -2.47
N SER A 50 -10.54 2.62 -2.22
CA SER A 50 -11.08 2.23 -0.91
C SER A 50 -10.59 0.86 -0.46
N ALA A 51 -10.63 -0.14 -1.35
CA ALA A 51 -10.20 -1.49 -1.03
C ALA A 51 -8.68 -1.54 -0.72
N VAL A 52 -7.88 -0.76 -1.46
CA VAL A 52 -6.45 -0.63 -1.20
C VAL A 52 -6.19 0.05 0.16
N ARG A 53 -6.91 1.14 0.48
CA ARG A 53 -6.84 1.81 1.78
C ARG A 53 -7.22 0.86 2.93
N GLU A 54 -8.27 0.08 2.76
CA GLU A 54 -8.71 -0.93 3.75
C GLU A 54 -7.67 -2.04 3.93
N ALA A 55 -7.08 -2.56 2.84
CA ALA A 55 -6.04 -3.57 2.93
C ALA A 55 -4.80 -3.08 3.72
N ILE A 56 -4.40 -1.83 3.52
CA ILE A 56 -3.28 -1.21 4.23
C ILE A 56 -3.63 -1.02 5.72
N THR A 57 -4.79 -0.46 6.02
CA THR A 57 -5.24 -0.23 7.40
C THR A 57 -5.49 -1.51 8.18
N ALA A 58 -5.93 -2.59 7.52
CA ALA A 58 -6.08 -3.92 8.12
C ALA A 58 -4.74 -4.52 8.60
N LYS A 59 -3.59 -4.09 8.04
CA LYS A 59 -2.26 -4.47 8.53
C LYS A 59 -1.71 -3.52 9.62
N GLY A 60 -2.51 -2.56 10.09
CA GLY A 60 -2.13 -1.62 11.14
C GLY A 60 -1.44 -0.35 10.67
N HIS A 61 -1.55 -0.01 9.39
CA HIS A 61 -0.96 1.20 8.80
C HIS A 61 -1.99 2.30 8.52
N THR A 62 -1.69 3.54 8.89
CA THR A 62 -2.56 4.71 8.61
C THR A 62 -2.34 5.22 7.19
N VAL A 63 -3.43 5.52 6.47
CA VAL A 63 -3.44 6.10 5.12
C VAL A 63 -4.14 7.46 5.14
N GLU A 64 -3.57 8.47 4.48
CA GLU A 64 -4.17 9.81 4.29
C GLU A 64 -4.85 9.94 2.93
#